data_AF-A0A963IM79-F1
#
_entry.id   AF-A0A963IM79-F1
#
_cell.length_a   1.000
_cell.length_b   1.000
_cell.length_c   1.000
_cell.angle_alpha   90.00
_cell.angle_beta   90.00
_cell.angle_gamma   90.00
#
_symmetry.space_group_name_H-M   'P 1'
#
loop_
_entity.id
_entity.type
_entity.pdbx_description
1 polymer ?
#
loop_
_entity_poly.entity_id
_entity_poly.type
_entity_poly.pdbx_seq_one_letter_code
_entity_poly.pdbx_strand_id
1 'polypeptide(L)'
;MQITLTRPDDWHLHLRDGEALAAVLPHTARQFARAIVMPNLRPPVTTVAAAREYRARILAALPQGLRFEPLMTLYLTDATSAFEVRRAAESDFVHAVKLYPAGATTNSDAGVTDLDRCDKALAEMERSGMPLLVHGEVTDALVDVFDREKRFIDRVLQPLLARYP
;
A
#
# COMPACT_ATOMS: atom_id res chain seq x y z
N MET A 1 24.81 -2.62 -26.93
CA MET A 1 25.02 -1.53 -25.94
C MET A 1 24.65 -2.08 -24.57
N GLN A 2 25.48 -1.86 -23.55
CA GLN A 2 25.25 -2.34 -22.18
C GLN A 2 25.12 -1.14 -21.24
N ILE A 3 24.10 -1.15 -20.37
CA ILE A 3 23.91 -0.13 -19.32
C ILE A 3 24.05 -0.84 -17.97
N THR A 4 24.86 -0.27 -17.08
CA THR A 4 25.01 -0.73 -15.68
C THR A 4 24.35 0.29 -14.76
N LEU A 5 23.50 -0.19 -13.85
CA LEU A 5 22.85 0.62 -12.82
C LEU A 5 23.01 -0.02 -11.44
N THR A 6 22.96 0.80 -10.40
CA THR A 6 22.78 0.33 -9.01
C THR A 6 21.52 -0.53 -8.96
N ARG A 7 21.54 -1.64 -8.21
CA ARG A 7 20.40 -2.54 -8.11
C ARG A 7 19.16 -1.74 -7.63
N PRO A 8 18.06 -1.72 -8.41
CA PRO A 8 16.92 -0.86 -8.13
C PRO A 8 16.00 -1.45 -7.05
N ASP A 9 14.98 -0.68 -6.70
CA ASP A 9 13.84 -1.08 -5.87
C ASP A 9 12.52 -0.80 -6.59
N ASP A 10 11.47 -1.54 -6.23
CA ASP A 10 10.11 -1.37 -6.78
C ASP A 10 9.16 -0.76 -5.73
N TRP A 11 8.75 0.49 -5.94
CA TRP A 11 7.96 1.23 -4.95
C TRP A 11 6.44 0.97 -5.02
N HIS A 12 5.97 0.04 -5.86
CA HIS A 12 4.56 -0.39 -5.87
C HIS A 12 4.40 -1.81 -6.45
N LEU A 13 4.37 -2.83 -5.58
CA LEU A 13 4.34 -4.23 -6.00
C LEU A 13 3.15 -5.02 -5.41
N HIS A 14 2.54 -5.88 -6.23
CA HIS A 14 1.51 -6.83 -5.82
C HIS A 14 2.05 -8.26 -5.86
N LEU A 15 2.39 -8.83 -4.69
CA LEU A 15 2.92 -10.19 -4.60
C LEU A 15 1.85 -11.28 -4.47
N ARG A 16 0.59 -10.91 -4.20
CA ARG A 16 -0.51 -11.87 -3.91
C ARG A 16 -0.16 -12.79 -2.73
N ASP A 17 -0.74 -13.98 -2.64
CA ASP A 17 -0.45 -14.96 -1.57
C ASP A 17 -0.46 -16.39 -2.13
N GLY A 18 -0.03 -17.37 -1.33
CA GLY A 18 -0.05 -18.79 -1.68
C GLY A 18 0.77 -19.12 -2.94
N GLU A 19 0.21 -19.95 -3.83
CA GLU A 19 0.87 -20.37 -5.06
C GLU A 19 1.22 -19.19 -5.98
N ALA A 20 0.37 -18.15 -6.02
CA ALA A 20 0.63 -16.96 -6.80
C ALA A 20 1.86 -16.21 -6.27
N LEU A 21 2.01 -16.09 -4.95
CA LEU A 21 3.20 -15.51 -4.32
C LEU A 21 4.46 -16.30 -4.69
N ALA A 22 4.42 -17.63 -4.58
CA ALA A 22 5.55 -18.49 -4.93
C ALA A 22 5.94 -18.36 -6.41
N ALA A 23 4.96 -18.16 -7.29
CA ALA A 23 5.19 -17.97 -8.71
C ALA A 23 5.81 -16.59 -9.05
N VAL A 24 5.32 -15.50 -8.44
CA VAL A 24 5.70 -14.13 -8.86
C VAL A 24 6.91 -13.56 -8.10
N LEU A 25 7.12 -13.94 -6.84
CA LEU A 25 8.22 -13.42 -6.01
C LEU A 25 9.61 -13.60 -6.63
N PRO A 26 9.97 -14.75 -7.23
CA PRO A 26 11.30 -14.94 -7.82
C PRO A 26 11.61 -13.94 -8.95
N HIS A 27 10.59 -13.49 -9.69
CA HIS A 27 10.78 -12.51 -10.76
C HIS A 27 11.20 -11.15 -10.20
N THR A 28 10.53 -10.70 -9.13
CA THR A 28 10.89 -9.46 -8.41
C THR A 28 12.27 -9.58 -7.79
N ALA A 29 12.51 -10.64 -7.01
CA ALA A 29 13.73 -10.81 -6.22
C ALA A 29 15.00 -10.97 -7.07
N ARG A 30 14.88 -11.29 -8.37
CA ARG A 30 16.00 -11.28 -9.32
C ARG A 30 16.40 -9.88 -9.79
N GLN A 31 15.47 -8.93 -9.80
CA GLN A 31 15.68 -7.59 -10.34
C GLN A 31 15.84 -6.55 -9.23
N PHE A 32 14.96 -6.56 -8.25
CA PHE A 32 14.86 -5.52 -7.23
C PHE A 32 15.46 -5.98 -5.90
N ALA A 33 16.11 -5.07 -5.19
CA ALA A 33 16.62 -5.32 -3.84
C ALA A 33 15.48 -5.25 -2.81
N ARG A 34 14.62 -4.24 -2.93
CA ARG A 34 13.47 -4.01 -2.05
C ARG A 34 12.21 -3.78 -2.85
N ALA A 35 11.05 -3.96 -2.22
CA ALA A 35 9.81 -3.45 -2.79
C ALA A 35 8.78 -3.04 -1.74
N ILE A 36 7.99 -2.01 -2.05
CA ILE A 36 6.77 -1.67 -1.28
C ILE A 36 5.67 -2.64 -1.66
N VAL A 37 5.30 -3.51 -0.72
CA VAL A 37 4.33 -4.58 -0.93
C VAL A 37 2.93 -4.05 -0.61
N MET A 38 2.05 -4.07 -1.62
CA MET A 38 0.69 -3.58 -1.52
C MET A 38 -0.20 -4.51 -0.66
N PRO A 39 -1.17 -3.97 0.11
CA PRO A 39 -1.83 -4.70 1.19
C PRO A 39 -3.22 -5.26 0.84
N ASN A 40 -3.64 -5.18 -0.43
CA ASN A 40 -4.99 -5.54 -0.92
C ASN A 40 -5.16 -7.06 -1.18
N LEU A 41 -4.76 -7.87 -0.20
CA LEU A 41 -5.09 -9.30 -0.14
C LEU A 41 -6.58 -9.54 0.17
N ARG A 42 -7.00 -10.80 0.25
CA ARG A 42 -8.32 -11.21 0.77
C ARG A 42 -8.13 -12.13 1.97
N PRO A 43 -8.42 -11.69 3.22
CA PRO A 43 -8.77 -10.31 3.61
C PRO A 43 -7.60 -9.33 3.43
N PRO A 44 -7.85 -7.99 3.37
CA PRO A 44 -6.79 -7.00 3.27
C PRO A 44 -5.92 -6.96 4.54
N VAL A 45 -4.67 -6.53 4.37
CA VAL A 45 -3.71 -6.41 5.47
C VAL A 45 -3.93 -5.09 6.20
N THR A 46 -4.73 -5.09 7.26
CA THR A 46 -5.14 -3.86 7.99
C THR A 46 -4.43 -3.64 9.32
N THR A 47 -3.63 -4.61 9.78
CA THR A 47 -2.92 -4.55 11.06
C THR A 47 -1.44 -4.88 10.90
N VAL A 48 -0.62 -4.36 11.80
CA VAL A 48 0.83 -4.65 11.91
C VAL A 48 1.06 -6.14 12.12
N ALA A 49 0.18 -6.82 12.85
CA ALA A 49 0.24 -8.26 13.06
C ALA A 49 0.04 -9.02 11.72
N ALA A 50 -1.00 -8.68 10.96
CA ALA A 50 -1.24 -9.28 9.65
C ALA A 50 -0.09 -8.97 8.67
N ALA A 51 0.47 -7.76 8.71
CA ALA A 51 1.62 -7.39 7.88
C ALA A 51 2.87 -8.22 8.24
N ARG A 52 3.09 -8.50 9.53
CA ARG A 52 4.19 -9.36 10.01
C ARG A 52 4.04 -10.79 9.50
N GLU A 53 2.84 -11.35 9.59
CA GLU A 53 2.54 -12.69 9.10
C GLU A 53 2.72 -12.77 7.57
N TYR A 54 2.24 -11.77 6.85
CA TYR A 54 2.41 -11.73 5.39
C TYR A 54 3.89 -11.60 5.00
N ARG A 55 4.65 -10.73 5.68
CA ARG A 55 6.10 -10.63 5.52
C ARG A 55 6.80 -11.97 5.74
N ALA A 56 6.41 -12.71 6.78
CA ALA A 56 6.97 -14.03 7.06
C ALA A 56 6.70 -15.02 5.91
N ARG A 57 5.49 -15.01 5.34
CA ARG A 57 5.16 -15.84 4.15
C ARG A 57 5.99 -15.45 2.92
N ILE A 58 6.19 -14.15 2.67
CA ILE A 58 7.03 -13.67 1.57
C ILE A 58 8.47 -14.16 1.73
N LEU A 59 9.05 -14.01 2.92
CA LEU A 59 10.43 -14.44 3.18
C LEU A 59 10.59 -15.96 3.13
N ALA A 60 9.58 -16.72 3.56
CA ALA A 60 9.58 -18.17 3.47
C ALA A 60 9.48 -18.67 2.01
N ALA A 61 8.81 -17.92 1.13
CA ALA A 61 8.70 -18.23 -0.29
C ALA A 61 9.93 -17.80 -1.12
N LEU A 62 10.89 -17.08 -0.53
CA LEU A 62 12.06 -16.57 -1.23
C LEU A 62 13.01 -17.71 -1.62
N PRO A 63 13.34 -17.90 -2.93
CA PRO A 63 14.27 -18.94 -3.35
C PRO A 63 15.65 -18.78 -2.74
N GLN A 64 16.29 -19.91 -2.43
CA GLN A 64 17.66 -19.93 -1.92
C GLN A 64 18.62 -19.20 -2.86
N GLY A 65 19.50 -18.37 -2.28
CA GLY A 65 20.50 -17.59 -3.02
C GLY A 65 20.00 -16.22 -3.50
N LEU A 66 18.69 -15.95 -3.46
CA LEU A 66 18.17 -14.60 -3.69
C LEU A 66 18.14 -13.80 -2.39
N ARG A 67 18.28 -12.47 -2.54
CA ARG A 67 18.11 -11.49 -1.46
C ARG A 67 17.05 -10.50 -1.88
N PHE A 68 16.07 -10.30 -1.01
CA PHE A 68 14.95 -9.39 -1.22
C PHE A 68 14.40 -8.92 0.13
N GLU A 69 14.10 -7.64 0.25
CA GLU A 69 13.50 -7.04 1.44
C GLU A 69 12.09 -6.49 1.12
N PRO A 70 11.04 -7.14 1.63
CA PRO A 70 9.68 -6.64 1.48
C PRO A 70 9.40 -5.52 2.49
N LEU A 71 9.10 -4.33 1.97
CA LEU A 71 8.69 -3.15 2.72
C LEU A 71 7.16 -3.15 2.80
N MET A 72 6.60 -3.52 3.95
CA MET A 72 5.18 -3.80 4.07
C MET A 72 4.35 -2.50 4.16
N THR A 73 3.08 -2.61 3.81
CA THR A 73 2.11 -1.52 3.97
C THR A 73 0.85 -2.01 4.66
N LEU A 74 0.06 -1.08 5.21
CA LEU A 74 -1.29 -1.38 5.69
C LEU A 74 -2.34 -0.85 4.71
N TYR A 75 -3.46 -1.54 4.62
CA TYR A 75 -4.63 -1.13 3.86
C TYR A 75 -5.45 -0.14 4.72
N LEU A 76 -5.67 1.08 4.23
CA LEU A 76 -6.51 2.07 4.91
C LEU A 76 -7.99 1.69 4.81
N THR A 77 -8.69 1.71 5.93
CA THR A 77 -10.14 1.47 6.00
C THR A 77 -10.80 2.53 6.88
N ASP A 78 -12.13 2.66 6.81
CA ASP A 78 -12.92 3.50 7.72
C ASP A 78 -12.69 3.17 9.21
N ALA A 79 -12.25 1.96 9.52
CA ALA A 79 -12.00 1.48 10.88
C ALA A 79 -10.53 1.53 11.30
N THR A 80 -9.62 1.99 10.43
CA THR A 80 -8.20 2.11 10.77
C THR A 80 -8.05 3.11 11.91
N SER A 81 -7.50 2.64 13.03
CA SER A 81 -7.33 3.48 14.23
C SER A 81 -5.97 4.20 14.21
N ALA A 82 -5.92 5.38 14.85
CA ALA A 82 -4.66 6.07 15.12
C ALA A 82 -3.67 5.17 15.91
N PHE A 83 -4.17 4.33 16.82
CA PHE A 83 -3.33 3.39 17.56
C PHE A 83 -2.60 2.42 16.63
N GLU A 84 -3.28 1.89 15.61
CA GLU A 84 -2.66 0.96 14.68
C GLU A 84 -1.65 1.65 13.75
N VAL A 85 -1.93 2.91 13.35
CA VAL A 85 -0.95 3.74 12.61
C VAL A 85 0.31 3.97 13.44
N ARG A 86 0.16 4.30 14.73
CA ARG A 86 1.32 4.47 15.63
C ARG A 86 2.15 3.21 15.71
N ARG A 87 1.52 2.06 15.92
CA ARG A 87 2.21 0.76 15.94
C ARG A 87 2.92 0.45 14.62
N ALA A 88 2.35 0.87 13.50
CA ALA A 88 2.98 0.72 12.19
C ALA A 88 4.25 1.59 12.10
N ALA A 89 4.18 2.85 12.53
CA ALA A 89 5.31 3.77 12.55
C ALA A 89 6.44 3.35 13.50
N GLU A 90 6.09 2.66 14.60
CA GLU A 90 7.05 2.07 15.54
C GLU A 90 7.65 0.74 15.05
N SER A 91 7.12 0.16 13.97
CA SER A 91 7.63 -1.09 13.40
C SER A 91 8.77 -0.85 12.42
N ASP A 92 9.67 -1.83 12.30
CA ASP A 92 10.84 -1.78 11.41
C ASP A 92 10.53 -2.27 9.98
N PHE A 93 9.30 -2.72 9.69
CA PHE A 93 8.95 -3.33 8.40
C PHE A 93 7.67 -2.77 7.75
N VAL A 94 6.88 -1.96 8.44
CA VAL A 94 5.74 -1.25 7.83
C VAL A 94 6.18 0.16 7.48
N HIS A 95 6.13 0.49 6.19
CA HIS A 95 6.69 1.75 5.67
C HIS A 95 5.65 2.73 5.14
N ALA A 96 4.40 2.31 4.98
CA ALA A 96 3.33 3.19 4.52
C ALA A 96 1.93 2.61 4.80
N VAL A 97 0.92 3.46 4.63
CA VAL A 97 -0.50 3.05 4.57
C VAL A 97 -1.04 3.38 3.18
N LYS A 98 -1.76 2.44 2.56
CA LYS A 98 -2.30 2.56 1.20
C LYS A 98 -3.80 2.83 1.23
N LEU A 99 -4.20 3.96 0.64
CA LEU A 99 -5.57 4.33 0.34
C LEU A 99 -6.02 3.71 -0.98
N TYR A 100 -7.16 3.01 -0.92
CA TYR A 100 -7.97 2.62 -2.06
C TYR A 100 -9.38 3.18 -1.86
N PRO A 101 -9.90 4.04 -2.77
CA PRO A 101 -11.30 4.41 -2.76
C PRO A 101 -12.17 3.17 -2.94
N ALA A 102 -13.26 3.06 -2.17
CA ALA A 102 -14.12 1.88 -2.21
C ALA A 102 -14.65 1.62 -3.63
N GLY A 103 -14.43 0.39 -4.12
CA GLY A 103 -14.86 -0.04 -5.46
C GLY A 103 -14.00 0.46 -6.64
N ALA A 104 -12.87 1.15 -6.40
CA ALA A 104 -12.03 1.69 -7.47
C ALA A 104 -11.26 0.61 -8.25
N THR A 105 -10.87 -0.47 -7.57
CA THR A 105 -9.97 -1.47 -8.14
C THR A 105 -10.10 -2.86 -7.48
N THR A 106 -9.27 -3.81 -7.90
CA THR A 106 -9.29 -5.20 -7.39
C THR A 106 -9.14 -5.25 -5.87
N ASN A 107 -10.11 -5.90 -5.20
CA ASN A 107 -10.20 -6.08 -3.74
C ASN A 107 -10.38 -4.78 -2.95
N SER A 108 -10.93 -3.73 -3.58
CA SER A 108 -11.18 -2.45 -2.92
C SER A 108 -12.53 -2.35 -2.20
N ASP A 109 -13.28 -3.45 -2.07
CA ASP A 109 -14.61 -3.45 -1.45
C ASP A 109 -14.57 -3.07 0.04
N ALA A 110 -13.43 -3.30 0.71
CA ALA A 110 -13.14 -2.86 2.08
C ALA A 110 -12.44 -1.50 2.14
N GLY A 111 -12.38 -0.78 1.01
CA GLY A 111 -11.80 0.55 0.84
C GLY A 111 -12.47 1.63 1.67
N VAL A 112 -11.88 2.82 1.63
CA VAL A 112 -12.42 3.99 2.32
C VAL A 112 -13.68 4.45 1.59
N THR A 113 -14.78 4.55 2.35
CA THR A 113 -16.06 5.07 1.81
C THR A 113 -16.14 6.58 1.93
N ASP A 114 -15.52 7.13 2.98
CA ASP A 114 -15.46 8.55 3.28
C ASP A 114 -14.16 8.85 4.03
N LEU A 115 -13.32 9.72 3.46
CA LEU A 115 -12.02 10.07 4.05
C LEU A 115 -12.14 10.78 5.39
N ASP A 116 -13.27 11.44 5.68
CA ASP A 116 -13.51 12.06 6.98
C ASP A 116 -13.54 11.03 8.11
N ARG A 117 -13.90 9.77 7.82
CA ARG A 117 -13.84 8.68 8.80
C ARG A 117 -12.42 8.26 9.14
N CYS A 118 -11.47 8.52 8.25
CA CYS A 118 -10.06 8.24 8.44
C CYS A 118 -9.30 9.38 9.13
N ASP A 119 -9.95 10.50 9.49
CA ASP A 119 -9.31 11.71 10.02
C ASP A 119 -8.31 11.43 11.16
N LYS A 120 -8.72 10.62 12.14
CA LYS A 120 -7.83 10.25 13.27
C LYS A 120 -6.61 9.45 12.83
N ALA A 121 -6.77 8.56 11.84
CA ALA A 121 -5.65 7.79 11.31
C ALA A 121 -4.71 8.70 10.51
N LEU A 122 -5.27 9.56 9.64
CA LEU A 122 -4.52 10.50 8.81
C LEU A 122 -3.73 11.51 9.66
N ALA A 123 -4.34 12.05 10.73
CA ALA A 123 -3.65 12.95 11.67
C ALA A 123 -2.48 12.25 12.38
N GLU A 124 -2.63 10.98 12.76
CA GLU A 124 -1.51 10.22 13.33
C GLU A 124 -0.43 9.91 12.29
N MET A 125 -0.82 9.69 11.02
CA MET A 125 0.13 9.49 9.93
C MET A 125 1.00 10.72 9.73
N GLU A 126 0.40 11.91 9.64
CA GLU A 126 1.11 13.19 9.62
C GLU A 126 2.05 13.32 10.83
N ARG A 127 1.53 13.13 12.04
CA ARG A 127 2.30 13.26 13.30
C ARG A 127 3.52 12.32 13.37
N SER A 128 3.40 11.11 12.83
CA SER A 128 4.44 10.08 12.87
C SER A 128 5.33 10.06 11.62
N GLY A 129 5.04 10.89 10.62
CA GLY A 129 5.72 10.85 9.32
C GLY A 129 5.43 9.59 8.51
N MET A 130 4.32 8.88 8.80
CA MET A 130 3.91 7.67 8.07
C MET A 130 3.34 8.06 6.69
N PRO A 131 3.95 7.62 5.57
CA PRO A 131 3.47 7.96 4.24
C PRO A 131 2.07 7.43 3.94
N LEU A 132 1.25 8.27 3.31
CA LEU A 132 0.01 7.85 2.65
C LEU A 132 0.29 7.59 1.17
N LEU A 133 0.13 6.35 0.75
CA LEU A 133 0.15 5.97 -0.67
C LEU A 133 -1.28 6.02 -1.20
N VAL A 134 -1.49 6.57 -2.40
CA VAL A 134 -2.84 6.86 -2.89
C VAL A 134 -3.10 6.16 -4.22
N HIS A 135 -4.20 5.42 -4.31
CA HIS A 135 -4.84 5.09 -5.59
C HIS A 135 -5.79 6.23 -5.94
N GLY A 136 -5.34 7.15 -6.79
CA GLY A 136 -5.97 8.45 -6.97
C GLY A 136 -7.05 8.49 -8.04
N GLU A 137 -8.13 7.72 -7.91
CA GLU A 137 -9.25 7.74 -8.86
C GLU A 137 -10.59 7.87 -8.13
N VAL A 138 -11.51 8.69 -8.64
CA VAL A 138 -12.91 8.65 -8.18
C VAL A 138 -13.63 7.44 -8.80
N THR A 139 -14.65 6.93 -8.10
CA THR A 139 -15.40 5.74 -8.52
C THR A 139 -16.80 6.05 -9.05
N ASP A 140 -17.12 7.34 -9.18
CA ASP A 140 -18.41 7.82 -9.70
C ASP A 140 -18.67 7.26 -11.11
N ALA A 141 -19.82 6.60 -11.28
CA ALA A 141 -20.25 5.99 -12.54
C ALA A 141 -20.56 7.02 -13.63
N LEU A 142 -20.80 8.29 -13.26
CA LEU A 142 -21.06 9.39 -14.17
C LEU A 142 -19.78 10.09 -14.64
N VAL A 143 -18.63 9.77 -14.04
CA VAL A 143 -17.33 10.32 -14.44
C VAL A 143 -16.68 9.37 -15.44
N ASP A 144 -16.32 9.91 -16.60
CA ASP A 144 -15.56 9.19 -17.61
C ASP A 144 -14.25 8.64 -17.02
N VAL A 145 -13.89 7.41 -17.38
CA VAL A 145 -12.71 6.72 -16.83
C VAL A 145 -11.43 7.54 -17.01
N PHE A 146 -11.29 8.29 -18.10
CA PHE A 146 -10.11 9.13 -18.37
C PHE A 146 -10.09 10.41 -17.53
N ASP A 147 -11.23 10.81 -16.95
CA ASP A 147 -11.34 11.98 -16.07
C ASP A 147 -11.22 11.63 -14.58
N ARG A 148 -11.25 10.34 -14.21
CA ARG A 148 -11.33 9.91 -12.80
C ARG A 148 -10.16 10.40 -11.95
N GLU A 149 -8.94 10.33 -12.48
CA GLU A 149 -7.75 10.80 -11.77
C GLU A 149 -7.75 12.32 -11.60
N LYS A 150 -8.05 13.06 -12.68
CA LYS A 150 -8.16 14.52 -12.63
C LYS A 150 -9.20 14.96 -11.59
N ARG A 151 -10.37 14.30 -11.56
CA ARG A 151 -11.41 14.58 -10.57
C ARG A 151 -10.97 14.24 -9.16
N PHE A 152 -10.19 13.18 -8.96
CA PHE A 152 -9.63 12.84 -7.66
C PHE A 152 -8.67 13.93 -7.17
N ILE A 153 -7.80 14.46 -8.04
CA ILE A 153 -6.88 15.55 -7.69
C ILE A 153 -7.66 16.76 -7.18
N ASP A 154 -8.64 17.22 -7.96
CA ASP A 154 -9.41 18.43 -7.65
C ASP A 154 -10.28 18.26 -6.38
N ARG A 155 -10.94 17.10 -6.24
CA ARG A 155 -11.99 16.91 -5.22
C ARG A 155 -11.48 16.29 -3.92
N VAL A 156 -10.34 15.59 -3.96
CA VAL A 156 -9.86 14.78 -2.85
C VAL A 156 -8.42 15.14 -2.47
N LEU A 157 -7.48 15.05 -3.41
CA LEU A 157 -6.05 15.22 -3.08
C LEU A 157 -5.73 16.64 -2.60
N GLN A 158 -6.19 17.67 -3.33
CA GLN A 158 -5.93 19.06 -2.95
C GLN A 158 -6.52 19.42 -1.57
N PRO A 159 -7.80 19.12 -1.26
CA PRO A 159 -8.33 19.30 0.10
C PRO A 159 -7.58 18.52 1.17
N LEU A 160 -7.17 17.28 0.89
CA LEU A 160 -6.45 16.45 1.83
C LEU A 160 -5.09 17.05 2.20
N LEU A 161 -4.33 17.51 1.21
CA LEU A 161 -3.04 18.20 1.43
C LEU A 161 -3.19 19.53 2.16
N ALA A 162 -4.31 20.25 1.97
CA ALA A 162 -4.57 21.47 2.71
C ALA A 162 -4.89 21.20 4.20
N ARG A 163 -5.44 20.02 4.50
CA ARG A 163 -5.76 19.58 5.87
C ARG A 163 -4.57 19.00 6.62
N TYR A 164 -3.68 18.29 5.91
CA TYR A 164 -2.46 17.67 6.44
C TYR A 164 -1.23 18.05 5.58
N PRO A 165 -0.62 19.22 5.82
CA PRO A 165 0.49 19.76 5.01
C PRO A 165 1.84 19.08 5.22
#